data_AF-A0AA88QZG2-F1
#
_entry.id   AF-A0AA88QZG2-F1
#
_cell.length_a   1.000
_cell.length_b   1.000
_cell.length_c   1.000
_cell.angle_alpha   90.00
_cell.angle_beta   90.00
_cell.angle_gamma   90.00
#
_symmetry.space_group_name_H-M   'P 1'
#
loop_
_entity.id
_entity.type
_entity.pdbx_description
1 polymer ?
#
loop_
_entity_poly.entity_id
_entity_poly.type
_entity_poly.pdbx_seq_one_letter_code
_entity_poly.pdbx_strand_id
1 'polypeptide(L)'
;MAPIFVLILVPETCVKARPKNEFQVNVVNGISDNILIRCQSKDNDLGFHTLHVGDDFSWHFQTNLIGGTLFFCHFWWNSKDKSFNVFDETQWEDKCQYHEGSGPFRKCFWLVKPDGFYFSNYNGPFPTGWEKIYGWT
;
A
#
# COMPACT_ATOMS: atom_id res chain seq x y z
N MET A 1 21.21 -63.45 -11.18
CA MET A 1 19.96 -62.71 -11.49
C MET A 1 19.85 -61.61 -10.45
N ALA A 2 20.15 -60.36 -10.83
CA ALA A 2 20.16 -59.21 -9.92
C ALA A 2 19.03 -58.25 -10.34
N PRO A 3 18.28 -57.65 -9.41
CA PRO A 3 17.18 -56.76 -9.77
C PRO A 3 17.72 -55.39 -10.18
N ILE A 4 17.19 -54.84 -11.27
CA ILE A 4 17.45 -53.47 -11.70
C ILE A 4 16.56 -52.55 -10.87
N PHE A 5 17.15 -51.75 -9.97
CA PHE A 5 16.46 -50.65 -9.31
C PHE A 5 16.44 -49.44 -10.24
N VAL A 6 15.25 -49.10 -10.75
CA VAL A 6 15.03 -47.87 -11.51
C VAL A 6 14.85 -46.73 -10.50
N LEU A 7 15.89 -45.92 -10.30
CA LEU A 7 15.78 -44.65 -9.58
C LEU A 7 15.05 -43.65 -10.49
N ILE A 8 13.73 -43.56 -10.33
CA ILE A 8 12.95 -42.48 -10.94
C ILE A 8 13.29 -41.20 -10.18
N LEU A 9 14.12 -40.34 -10.77
CA LEU A 9 14.30 -38.97 -10.30
C LEU A 9 12.97 -38.23 -10.55
N VAL A 10 12.17 -38.06 -9.50
CA VAL A 10 11.03 -37.13 -9.54
C VAL A 10 11.65 -35.74 -9.68
N PRO A 11 11.35 -34.97 -10.75
CA PRO A 11 11.82 -33.60 -10.80
C PRO A 11 11.15 -32.86 -9.66
N GLU A 12 11.96 -32.28 -8.76
CA GLU A 12 11.48 -31.22 -7.89
C GLU A 12 10.85 -30.19 -8.82
N THR A 13 9.52 -30.12 -8.84
CA THR A 13 8.85 -29.04 -9.53
C THR A 13 9.38 -27.78 -8.85
N CYS A 14 10.20 -27.00 -9.57
CA CYS A 14 10.45 -25.63 -9.18
C CYS A 14 9.07 -24.99 -9.05
N VAL A 15 8.57 -24.87 -7.83
CA VAL A 15 7.38 -24.08 -7.54
C VAL A 15 7.78 -22.68 -7.98
N LYS A 16 7.31 -22.27 -9.17
CA LYS A 16 7.51 -20.90 -9.63
C LYS A 16 6.89 -20.01 -8.56
N ALA A 17 7.75 -19.38 -7.76
CA ALA A 17 7.31 -18.35 -6.84
C ALA A 17 6.52 -17.33 -7.68
N ARG A 18 5.32 -16.96 -7.22
CA ARG A 18 4.60 -15.87 -7.85
C ARG A 18 5.53 -14.64 -7.82
N PRO A 19 5.62 -13.85 -8.89
CA PRO A 19 6.35 -12.59 -8.84
C PRO A 19 5.81 -11.79 -7.66
N LYS A 20 6.67 -11.41 -6.72
CA LYS A 20 6.27 -10.49 -5.66
C LYS A 20 6.12 -9.12 -6.28
N ASN A 21 4.98 -8.51 -6.09
CA ASN A 21 4.75 -7.16 -6.57
C ASN A 21 5.23 -6.16 -5.51
N GLU A 22 5.98 -5.16 -5.94
CA GLU A 22 6.49 -4.12 -5.07
C GLU A 22 5.61 -2.87 -5.15
N PHE A 23 5.31 -2.31 -3.98
CA PHE A 23 4.48 -1.12 -3.85
C PHE A 23 5.09 -0.12 -2.87
N GLN A 24 4.78 1.15 -3.11
CA GLN A 24 4.97 2.22 -2.14
C GLN A 24 3.66 2.97 -1.97
N VAL A 25 3.16 3.00 -0.74
CA VAL A 25 2.00 3.82 -0.37
C VAL A 25 2.52 5.13 0.20
N ASN A 26 1.89 6.24 -0.19
CA ASN A 26 2.22 7.58 0.27
C ASN A 26 0.95 8.22 0.81
N VAL A 27 1.02 8.77 2.01
CA VAL A 27 -0.05 9.52 2.66
C VAL A 27 0.42 10.94 2.84
N VAL A 28 -0.23 11.88 2.16
CA VAL A 28 0.14 13.31 2.14
C VAL A 28 -0.88 14.11 2.92
N ASN A 29 -0.41 14.96 3.83
CA ASN A 29 -1.26 15.88 4.55
C ASN A 29 -1.53 17.16 3.74
N GLY A 30 -2.73 17.28 3.18
CA GLY A 30 -3.21 18.45 2.46
C GLY A 30 -4.12 19.38 3.28
N ILE A 31 -4.13 19.21 4.61
CA ILE A 31 -4.83 20.07 5.57
C ILE A 31 -3.85 21.12 6.10
N SER A 32 -4.34 22.34 6.32
CA SER A 32 -3.57 23.45 6.91
C SER A 32 -3.44 23.32 8.43
N ASP A 33 -3.19 22.11 8.93
CA ASP A 33 -3.05 21.73 10.34
C ASP A 33 -2.33 20.38 10.43
N ASN A 34 -1.85 20.02 11.61
CA ASN A 34 -1.24 18.73 11.84
C ASN A 34 -2.30 17.63 11.91
N ILE A 35 -1.98 16.48 11.33
CA ILE A 35 -2.78 15.25 11.51
C ILE A 35 -1.93 14.17 12.17
N LEU A 36 -2.56 13.37 13.02
CA LEU A 36 -1.96 12.15 13.54
C LEU A 36 -2.45 10.99 12.69
N ILE A 37 -1.55 10.09 12.33
CA ILE A 37 -1.89 8.82 11.69
C ILE A 37 -1.25 7.66 12.43
N ARG A 38 -1.88 6.50 12.38
CA ARG A 38 -1.27 5.23 12.74
C ARG A 38 -1.56 4.23 11.64
N CYS A 39 -0.52 3.67 11.06
CA CYS A 39 -0.65 2.72 9.96
C CYS A 39 -0.09 1.37 10.37
N GLN A 40 -0.70 0.29 9.90
CA GLN A 40 -0.23 -1.07 10.17
C GLN A 40 -0.82 -2.07 9.17
N SER A 41 -0.18 -3.21 9.03
CA SER A 41 -0.76 -4.43 8.48
C SER A 41 -1.10 -5.41 9.61
N LYS A 42 -1.47 -6.64 9.26
CA LYS A 42 -1.60 -7.73 10.24
C LYS A 42 -0.27 -8.04 10.93
N ASP A 43 0.83 -8.01 10.17
CA ASP A 43 2.12 -8.54 10.62
C ASP A 43 3.15 -7.44 10.91
N ASN A 44 2.87 -6.19 10.52
CA ASN A 44 3.81 -5.07 10.64
C ASN A 44 3.11 -3.80 11.15
N ASP A 45 3.48 -3.32 12.34
CA ASP A 45 3.05 -2.03 12.86
C ASP A 45 4.00 -0.94 12.35
N LEU A 46 3.49 0.00 11.56
CA LEU A 46 4.28 1.14 11.08
C LEU A 46 4.30 2.27 12.11
N GLY A 47 3.49 2.18 13.17
CA GLY A 47 3.47 3.10 14.29
C GLY A 47 2.67 4.38 14.04
N PHE A 48 2.78 5.28 15.01
CA PHE A 48 2.16 6.61 14.97
C PHE A 48 3.09 7.62 14.32
N HIS A 49 2.52 8.50 13.49
CA HIS A 49 3.22 9.59 12.83
C HIS A 49 2.37 10.87 12.88
N THR A 50 2.99 11.98 13.27
CA THR A 50 2.38 13.32 13.12
C THR A 50 2.85 13.91 11.80
N LEU A 51 1.92 14.22 10.91
CA LEU A 51 2.22 14.86 9.62
C LEU A 51 1.88 16.35 9.72
N HIS A 52 2.87 17.20 9.48
CA HIS A 52 2.67 18.64 9.36
C HIS A 52 2.07 18.98 8.00
N VAL A 53 1.78 20.26 7.79
CA VAL A 53 1.20 20.75 6.53
C VAL A 53 2.14 20.43 5.37
N GLY A 54 1.67 19.61 4.43
CA GLY A 54 2.44 19.21 3.25
C GLY A 54 3.39 18.03 3.46
N ASP A 55 3.52 17.51 4.68
CA ASP A 55 4.34 16.31 4.95
C ASP A 55 3.75 15.08 4.26
N ASP A 56 4.64 14.17 3.87
CA ASP A 56 4.29 12.82 3.42
C ASP A 56 4.81 11.76 4.40
N PHE A 57 4.00 10.71 4.58
CA PHE A 57 4.44 9.46 5.17
C PHE A 57 4.33 8.36 4.14
N SER A 58 5.43 7.66 3.89
CA SER A 58 5.48 6.61 2.90
C SER A 58 6.26 5.38 3.37
N TRP A 59 5.86 4.22 2.87
CA TRP A 59 6.54 2.96 3.13
C TRP A 59 6.48 2.07 1.89
N HIS A 60 7.56 1.31 1.70
CA HIS A 60 7.71 0.35 0.62
C HIS A 60 7.54 -1.08 1.15
N PHE A 61 6.90 -1.94 0.37
CA PHE A 61 6.69 -3.34 0.72
C PHE A 61 6.53 -4.24 -0.51
N GLN A 62 6.76 -5.52 -0.29
CA GLN A 62 6.47 -6.59 -1.24
C GLN A 62 5.17 -7.28 -0.86
N THR A 63 4.38 -7.70 -1.85
CA THR A 63 3.19 -8.50 -1.58
C THR A 63 3.53 -9.91 -1.10
N ASN A 64 2.66 -10.45 -0.25
CA ASN A 64 2.76 -11.81 0.25
C ASN A 64 2.32 -12.82 -0.83
N LEU A 65 3.03 -13.96 -0.90
CA LEU A 65 2.68 -15.04 -1.84
C LEU A 65 1.37 -15.75 -1.46
N ILE A 66 0.97 -15.71 -0.19
CA ILE A 66 -0.17 -16.41 0.39
C ILE A 66 -0.90 -15.46 1.36
N GLY A 67 -2.22 -15.31 1.22
CA GLY A 67 -3.07 -14.56 2.15
C GLY A 67 -3.31 -13.09 1.81
N GLY A 68 -2.70 -12.56 0.75
CA GLY A 68 -2.84 -11.17 0.32
C GLY A 68 -2.14 -10.17 1.24
N THR A 69 -2.02 -8.93 0.78
CA THR A 69 -1.34 -7.84 1.49
C THR A 69 -2.32 -6.70 1.76
N LEU A 70 -2.40 -6.28 3.02
CA LEU A 70 -3.32 -5.24 3.46
C LEU A 70 -2.62 -4.31 4.46
N PHE A 71 -2.76 -3.01 4.25
CA PHE A 71 -2.40 -1.97 5.19
C PHE A 71 -3.61 -1.08 5.44
N PHE A 72 -3.87 -0.79 6.70
CA PHE A 72 -4.88 0.17 7.12
C PHE A 72 -4.25 1.28 7.94
N CYS A 73 -4.86 2.46 7.88
CA CYS A 73 -4.47 3.58 8.70
C CYS A 73 -5.68 4.13 9.44
N HIS A 74 -5.45 4.56 10.68
CA HIS A 74 -6.35 5.42 11.43
C HIS A 74 -5.79 6.84 11.37
N PHE A 75 -6.63 7.79 10.99
CA PHE A 75 -6.35 9.21 10.87
C PHE A 75 -7.12 9.97 11.95
N TRP A 76 -6.47 10.92 12.61
CA TRP A 76 -7.09 11.83 13.56
C TRP A 76 -6.78 13.27 13.18
N TRP A 77 -7.82 14.09 13.18
CA TRP A 77 -7.71 15.53 12.95
C TRP A 77 -8.77 16.28 13.76
N ASN A 78 -8.33 17.03 14.78
CA ASN A 78 -9.21 17.69 15.74
C ASN A 78 -10.22 16.69 16.36
N SER A 79 -11.52 16.94 16.24
CA SER A 79 -12.58 16.06 16.73
C SER A 79 -13.04 15.01 15.72
N LYS A 80 -12.35 14.89 14.57
CA LYS A 80 -12.66 13.94 13.50
C LYS A 80 -11.66 12.80 13.51
N ASP A 81 -12.14 11.63 13.16
CA ASP A 81 -11.27 10.49 12.90
C ASP A 81 -11.80 9.63 11.75
N LYS A 82 -10.94 8.81 11.17
CA LYS A 82 -11.33 7.83 10.15
C LYS A 82 -10.34 6.69 10.12
N SER A 83 -10.83 5.46 9.99
CA SER A 83 -10.02 4.28 9.70
C SER A 83 -10.45 3.63 8.40
N PHE A 84 -9.48 3.24 7.55
CA PHE A 84 -9.73 2.46 6.34
C PHE A 84 -8.45 1.80 5.80
N ASN A 85 -8.63 0.86 4.87
CA ASN A 85 -7.52 0.20 4.16
C ASN A 85 -6.93 1.18 3.14
N VAL A 86 -5.72 1.68 3.42
CA VAL A 86 -4.94 2.50 2.48
C VAL A 86 -4.28 1.64 1.40
N PHE A 87 -4.17 0.34 1.65
CA PHE A 87 -3.81 -0.65 0.64
C PHE A 87 -4.48 -1.99 0.96
N ASP A 88 -5.00 -2.62 -0.07
CA ASP A 88 -5.60 -3.94 -0.09
C ASP A 88 -5.30 -4.47 -1.48
N GLU A 89 -4.51 -5.53 -1.55
CA GLU A 89 -4.04 -6.11 -2.81
C GLU A 89 -5.19 -6.38 -3.78
N THR A 90 -6.38 -6.75 -3.28
CA THR A 90 -7.53 -7.04 -4.15
C THR A 90 -8.18 -5.80 -4.77
N GLN A 91 -8.06 -4.64 -4.14
CA GLN A 91 -8.75 -3.41 -4.54
C GLN A 91 -7.83 -2.38 -5.18
N TRP A 92 -6.57 -2.31 -4.75
CA TRP A 92 -5.66 -1.21 -5.05
C TRP A 92 -4.50 -1.61 -5.95
N GLU A 93 -4.21 -2.90 -6.10
CA GLU A 93 -3.11 -3.40 -6.93
C GLU A 93 -3.13 -2.81 -8.35
N ASP A 94 -4.27 -2.89 -9.04
CA ASP A 94 -4.43 -2.41 -10.42
C ASP A 94 -4.58 -0.89 -10.52
N LYS A 95 -4.84 -0.22 -9.39
CA LYS A 95 -4.99 1.24 -9.34
C LYS A 95 -3.65 1.94 -9.18
N CYS A 96 -2.67 1.32 -8.52
CA CYS A 96 -1.34 1.89 -8.33
C CYS A 96 -0.49 1.71 -9.61
N GLN A 97 0.39 2.67 -9.91
CA GLN A 97 1.14 2.68 -11.18
C GLN A 97 2.65 2.81 -11.01
N TYR A 98 3.39 2.31 -11.98
CA TYR A 98 4.82 2.57 -12.10
C TYR A 98 5.03 4.04 -12.48
N HIS A 99 6.02 4.68 -11.88
CA HIS A 99 6.43 6.02 -12.29
C HIS A 99 7.85 5.99 -12.85
N GLU A 100 8.04 6.65 -13.98
CA GLU A 100 9.36 6.83 -14.57
C GLU A 100 10.32 7.47 -13.56
N GLY A 101 11.53 6.93 -13.46
CA GLY A 101 12.53 7.40 -12.49
C GLY A 101 12.28 6.99 -11.03
N SER A 102 11.15 6.38 -10.71
CA SER A 102 11.00 5.59 -9.48
C SER A 102 11.23 4.11 -9.80
N GLY A 103 11.82 3.35 -8.87
CA GLY A 103 12.28 1.98 -9.09
C GLY A 103 11.19 0.99 -9.57
N PRO A 104 11.46 -0.32 -9.57
CA PRO A 104 10.55 -1.33 -10.13
C PRO A 104 9.32 -1.60 -9.23
N PHE A 105 8.67 -0.55 -8.73
CA PHE A 105 7.53 -0.63 -7.83
C PHE A 105 6.42 0.35 -8.22
N ARG A 106 5.19 -0.03 -7.90
CA ARG A 106 4.00 0.79 -8.14
C ARG A 106 3.76 1.74 -6.98
N LYS A 107 3.32 2.96 -7.26
CA LYS A 107 2.98 3.94 -6.22
C LYS A 107 1.48 4.14 -6.11
N CYS A 108 1.05 4.29 -4.87
CA CYS A 108 -0.31 4.64 -4.48
C CYS A 108 -0.22 5.95 -3.69
N PHE A 109 -1.07 6.93 -3.99
CA PHE A 109 -1.08 8.20 -3.29
C PHE A 109 -2.43 8.44 -2.63
N TRP A 110 -2.37 8.79 -1.36
CA TRP A 110 -3.49 9.29 -0.57
C TRP A 110 -3.24 10.74 -0.21
N LEU A 111 -4.20 11.61 -0.48
CA LEU A 111 -4.19 13.01 -0.07
C LEU A 111 -5.32 13.25 0.93
N VAL A 112 -4.94 13.68 2.13
CA VAL A 112 -5.88 14.00 3.20
C VAL A 112 -6.29 15.47 3.09
N LYS A 113 -7.59 15.76 3.01
CA LYS A 113 -8.16 17.10 2.85
C LYS A 113 -9.22 17.38 3.91
N PRO A 114 -9.61 18.65 4.12
CA PRO A 114 -10.63 19.02 5.10
C PRO A 114 -11.98 18.30 4.92
N ASP A 115 -12.31 17.93 3.70
CA ASP A 115 -13.58 17.31 3.33
C ASP A 115 -13.48 15.78 3.09
N GLY A 116 -12.29 15.19 3.10
CA GLY A 116 -12.12 13.75 2.98
C GLY A 116 -10.76 13.29 2.49
N PHE A 117 -10.74 12.06 1.98
CA PHE A 117 -9.55 11.32 1.58
C PHE A 117 -9.62 11.03 0.10
N TYR A 118 -8.56 11.41 -0.60
CA TYR A 118 -8.46 11.30 -2.04
C TYR A 118 -7.39 10.28 -2.43
N PHE A 119 -7.68 9.47 -3.42
CA PHE A 119 -6.74 8.54 -4.01
C PHE A 119 -6.27 9.05 -5.38
N SER A 120 -4.99 8.82 -5.69
CA SER A 120 -4.49 8.94 -7.05
C SER A 120 -3.40 7.90 -7.31
N ASN A 121 -3.25 7.54 -8.57
CA ASN A 121 -2.12 6.78 -9.07
C ASN A 121 -0.95 7.68 -9.50
N TYR A 122 -1.08 9.01 -9.36
CA TYR A 122 -0.05 10.00 -9.69
C TYR A 122 -0.06 11.15 -8.69
N ASN A 123 1.12 11.55 -8.19
CA ASN A 123 1.24 12.69 -7.28
C ASN A 123 1.23 14.02 -8.04
N GLY A 124 0.08 14.34 -8.64
CA GLY A 124 -0.13 15.55 -9.42
C GLY A 124 -0.78 16.68 -8.62
N PRO A 125 -0.89 17.88 -9.22
CA PRO A 125 -1.60 18.99 -8.60
C PRO A 125 -3.08 18.65 -8.41
N PHE A 126 -3.58 18.82 -7.18
CA PHE A 126 -5.00 18.75 -6.90
C PHE A 126 -5.77 19.87 -7.63
N PRO A 127 -6.98 19.62 -8.19
CA PRO A 127 -7.78 18.38 -8.09
C PRO A 127 -7.53 17.36 -9.20
N THR A 128 -6.69 17.66 -10.19
CA THR A 128 -6.55 16.84 -11.39
C THR A 128 -6.00 15.45 -11.06
N GLY A 129 -6.74 14.40 -11.42
CA GLY A 129 -6.34 13.01 -11.21
C GLY A 129 -6.57 12.47 -9.79
N TRP A 130 -7.22 13.23 -8.92
CA TRP A 130 -7.55 12.81 -7.56
C TRP A 130 -9.04 12.43 -7.44
N GLU A 131 -9.32 11.22 -6.98
CA GLU A 131 -10.67 10.72 -6.74
C GLU A 131 -10.99 10.73 -5.24
N LYS A 132 -12.10 11.33 -4.83
CA LYS A 132 -12.53 11.29 -3.43
C LYS A 132 -13.12 9.92 -3.11
N ILE A 133 -12.51 9.20 -2.18
CA ILE A 133 -12.95 7.84 -1.79
C ILE A 133 -13.75 7.87 -0.49
N TYR A 134 -13.28 8.63 0.49
CA TYR A 134 -13.90 8.66 1.82
C TYR A 134 -14.11 10.09 2.32
N GLY A 135 -15.13 10.27 3.16
CA GLY A 135 -15.27 11.43 4.03
C GLY A 135 -14.81 11.09 5.46
N TRP A 136 -14.48 12.13 6.21
CA TRP A 136 -14.32 12.05 7.67
C TRP A 136 -15.59 11.51 8.34
N THR A 137 -15.44 10.94 9.54
CA THR A 137 -16.54 10.59 10.44
C THR A 137 -16.74 11.69 11.47
#